data_AF-A0A9X9QER3-F1
#
_entry.id   AF-A0A9X9QER3-F1
#
_cell.length_a   1.000
_cell.length_b   1.000
_cell.length_c   1.000
_cell.angle_alpha   90.00
_cell.angle_beta   90.00
_cell.angle_gamma   90.00
#
_symmetry.space_group_name_H-M   'P 1'
#
loop_
_entity.id
_entity.type
_entity.pdbx_description
1 polymer ?
#
loop_
_entity_poly.entity_id
_entity_poly.type
_entity_poly.pdbx_seq_one_letter_code
_entity_poly.pdbx_strand_id
1 'polypeptide(L)'
;MKLILPHLAIALLGVVTPALAVMYDCSGVLIDGSDVAAQMEIWTRQFKSFTSTLEDGTNKSYKYFKISPRRHFTEIKTEYRCFIDTDDPKPDVREWNGETWAPCTRQSQD
;
A
#
# COMPACT_ATOMS: atom_id res chain seq x y z
N MET A 1 11.46 -31.20 53.26
CA MET A 1 11.64 -30.22 52.17
C MET A 1 11.37 -30.92 50.84
N LYS A 2 10.26 -30.60 50.18
CA LYS A 2 10.02 -30.92 48.76
C LYS A 2 8.88 -30.02 48.27
N LEU A 3 9.26 -28.89 47.68
CA LEU A 3 8.35 -28.01 46.94
C LEU A 3 8.04 -28.70 45.61
N ILE A 4 6.76 -29.00 45.38
CA ILE A 4 6.27 -29.39 44.05
C ILE A 4 5.62 -28.15 43.48
N LEU A 5 6.35 -27.47 42.60
CA LEU A 5 5.89 -26.30 41.87
C LEU A 5 4.86 -26.76 40.83
N PRO A 6 3.60 -26.27 40.83
CA PRO A 6 2.71 -26.53 39.72
C PRO A 6 3.18 -25.71 38.52
N HIS A 7 3.64 -26.37 37.46
CA HIS A 7 3.96 -25.68 36.20
C HIS A 7 2.66 -25.23 35.54
N LEU A 8 2.23 -24.03 35.91
CA LEU A 8 1.25 -23.24 35.18
C LEU A 8 1.91 -22.78 33.87
N ALA A 9 1.68 -23.50 32.78
CA ALA A 9 2.09 -23.06 31.45
C ALA A 9 0.85 -22.61 30.68
N ILE A 10 0.71 -21.29 30.60
CA ILE A 10 -0.27 -20.56 29.80
C ILE A 10 -0.09 -20.99 28.34
N ALA A 11 -1.12 -21.60 27.76
CA ALA A 11 -1.22 -21.71 26.32
C ALA A 11 -1.30 -20.28 25.77
N LEU A 12 -0.18 -19.76 25.27
CA LEU A 12 -0.17 -18.57 24.43
C LEU A 12 -1.00 -18.93 23.20
N LEU A 13 -2.30 -18.61 23.25
CA LEU A 13 -3.11 -18.45 22.05
C LEU A 13 -2.34 -17.42 21.23
N GLY A 14 -1.57 -17.91 20.26
CA GLY A 14 -0.92 -17.08 19.26
C GLY A 14 -2.04 -16.28 18.62
N VAL A 15 -2.15 -15.02 19.02
CA VAL A 15 -3.01 -14.07 18.35
C VAL A 15 -2.38 -13.92 16.98
N VAL A 16 -2.85 -14.73 16.05
CA VAL A 16 -2.69 -14.46 14.63
C VAL A 16 -3.52 -13.20 14.44
N THR A 17 -2.93 -12.04 14.69
CA THR A 17 -3.57 -10.79 14.32
C THR A 17 -3.81 -10.92 12.83
N PRO A 18 -5.06 -10.89 12.34
CA PRO A 18 -5.27 -10.81 10.92
C PRO A 18 -4.46 -9.61 10.45
N ALA A 19 -3.57 -9.82 9.46
CA ALA A 19 -3.00 -8.71 8.75
C ALA A 19 -4.21 -7.97 8.18
N LEU A 20 -4.57 -6.84 8.80
CA LEU A 20 -5.74 -6.06 8.43
C LEU A 20 -5.67 -5.87 6.92
N ALA A 21 -6.70 -6.35 6.22
CA ALA A 21 -6.75 -6.20 4.77
C ALA A 21 -6.82 -4.70 4.49
N VAL A 22 -5.75 -4.17 3.89
CA VAL A 22 -5.66 -2.75 3.54
C VAL A 22 -6.24 -2.59 2.16
N MET A 23 -7.11 -1.61 2.01
CA MET A 23 -7.74 -1.23 0.76
C MET A 23 -7.38 0.24 0.46
N TYR A 24 -7.21 0.58 -0.82
CA TYR A 24 -7.05 1.97 -1.26
C TYR A 24 -8.24 2.34 -2.13
N ASP A 25 -9.03 3.31 -1.66
CA ASP A 25 -10.15 3.87 -2.40
C ASP A 25 -9.67 5.04 -3.26
N CYS A 26 -9.58 4.81 -4.57
CA CYS A 26 -9.21 5.76 -5.59
C CYS A 26 -10.48 6.16 -6.36
N SER A 27 -11.21 7.15 -5.84
CA SER A 27 -12.47 7.65 -6.41
C SER A 27 -13.51 6.55 -6.73
N GLY A 28 -13.69 5.59 -5.81
CA GLY A 28 -14.61 4.46 -5.96
C GLY A 28 -14.00 3.23 -6.61
N VAL A 29 -12.76 3.32 -7.12
CA VAL A 29 -11.98 2.15 -7.53
C VAL A 29 -11.17 1.64 -6.36
N LEU A 30 -11.48 0.42 -5.94
CA LEU A 30 -10.84 -0.24 -4.82
C LEU A 30 -9.61 -1.03 -5.28
N ILE A 31 -8.44 -0.64 -4.77
CA ILE A 31 -7.17 -1.32 -5.00
C ILE A 31 -6.80 -2.09 -3.72
N ASP A 32 -6.61 -3.40 -3.87
CA ASP A 32 -6.17 -4.27 -2.79
C ASP A 32 -4.71 -3.96 -2.42
N GLY A 33 -4.43 -3.78 -1.13
CA GLY A 33 -3.08 -3.53 -0.63
C GLY A 33 -2.10 -4.65 -0.97
N SER A 34 -2.57 -5.88 -1.18
CA SER A 34 -1.75 -6.99 -1.66
C SER A 34 -1.26 -6.80 -3.10
N ASP A 35 -2.04 -6.16 -3.97
CA ASP A 35 -1.60 -5.80 -5.33
C ASP A 35 -0.52 -4.70 -5.27
N VAL A 36 -0.67 -3.72 -4.37
CA VAL A 36 0.36 -2.69 -4.13
C VAL A 36 1.65 -3.33 -3.59
N ALA A 37 1.53 -4.24 -2.62
CA ALA A 37 2.67 -4.95 -2.04
C ALA A 37 3.39 -5.83 -3.07
N ALA A 38 2.65 -6.54 -3.93
CA ALA A 38 3.23 -7.34 -5.00
C ALA A 38 4.01 -6.47 -6.01
N GLN A 39 3.48 -5.30 -6.38
CA GLN A 39 4.18 -4.36 -7.26
C GLN A 39 5.40 -3.72 -6.58
N MET A 40 5.31 -3.44 -5.28
CA MET A 40 6.46 -2.99 -4.46
C MET A 40 7.57 -4.05 -4.45
N GLU A 41 7.25 -5.34 -4.33
CA GLU A 41 8.24 -6.41 -4.36
C GLU A 41 8.92 -6.53 -5.73
N ILE A 42 8.14 -6.42 -6.82
CA ILE A 42 8.68 -6.38 -8.19
C ILE A 42 9.61 -5.18 -8.35
N TRP A 43 9.17 -3.99 -7.91
CA TRP A 43 9.97 -2.77 -7.93
C TRP A 43 11.26 -2.94 -7.14
N THR A 44 11.20 -3.48 -5.92
CA THR A 44 12.38 -3.69 -5.05
C THR A 44 13.40 -4.62 -5.71
N ARG A 45 12.96 -5.60 -6.50
CA ARG A 45 13.84 -6.53 -7.22
C ARG A 45 14.45 -5.91 -8.48
N GLN A 46 13.68 -5.10 -9.21
CA GLN A 46 14.07 -4.58 -10.52
C GLN A 46 14.66 -3.16 -10.47
N PHE A 47 14.42 -2.43 -9.38
CA PHE A 47 14.72 -1.01 -9.20
C PHE A 47 14.19 -0.10 -10.32
N LYS A 48 13.20 -0.58 -11.08
CA LYS A 48 12.61 0.16 -12.20
C LYS A 48 11.57 1.14 -11.66
N SER A 49 11.99 2.39 -11.48
CA SER A 49 11.10 3.51 -11.14
C SER A 49 10.96 4.47 -12.31
N PHE A 50 9.82 5.15 -12.32
CA PHE A 50 9.59 6.34 -13.13
C PHE A 50 9.59 7.55 -12.22
N THR A 51 9.60 8.75 -12.80
CA THR A 51 9.53 10.01 -12.02
C THR A 51 8.40 10.89 -12.50
N SER A 52 7.74 11.57 -11.56
CA SER A 52 6.68 12.55 -11.84
C SER A 52 6.74 13.66 -10.79
N THR A 53 6.39 14.88 -11.18
CA THR A 53 6.10 15.95 -10.22
C THR A 53 4.72 15.72 -9.60
N LEU A 54 4.54 16.30 -8.42
CA LEU A 54 3.26 16.43 -7.73
C LEU A 54 2.90 17.91 -7.62
N GLU A 55 1.61 18.20 -7.47
CA GLU A 55 1.11 19.56 -7.26
C GLU A 55 1.11 19.91 -5.76
N ASP A 56 2.28 19.81 -5.14
CA ASP A 56 2.51 20.07 -3.71
C ASP A 56 3.25 21.39 -3.45
N GLY A 57 3.49 22.18 -4.51
CA GLY A 57 4.23 23.44 -4.47
C GLY A 57 5.75 23.32 -4.42
N THR A 58 6.32 22.11 -4.36
CA THR A 58 7.77 21.89 -4.21
C THR A 58 8.52 21.75 -5.53
N ASN A 59 7.83 21.56 -6.66
CA ASN A 59 8.40 21.20 -7.98
C ASN A 59 9.37 20.00 -7.95
N LYS A 60 9.37 19.22 -6.86
CA LYS A 60 10.22 18.05 -6.69
C LYS A 60 9.74 16.93 -7.62
N SER A 61 10.68 16.19 -8.17
CA SER A 61 10.40 14.99 -8.93
C SER A 61 10.46 13.78 -7.99
N TYR A 62 9.38 13.01 -7.97
CA TYR A 62 9.21 11.87 -7.08
C TYR A 62 9.24 10.57 -7.87
N LYS A 63 9.91 9.57 -7.31
CA LYS A 63 9.95 8.23 -7.87
C LYS A 63 8.63 7.50 -7.59
N TYR A 64 8.19 6.74 -8.57
CA TYR A 64 7.00 5.90 -8.44
C TYR A 64 7.12 4.60 -9.25
N PHE A 65 6.28 3.63 -8.92
CA PHE A 65 5.95 2.50 -9.78
C PHE A 65 4.46 2.49 -10.12
N LYS A 66 4.11 1.93 -11.29
CA LYS A 66 2.71 1.81 -11.71
C LYS A 66 2.04 0.67 -10.95
N ILE A 67 0.80 0.86 -10.55
CA ILE A 67 -0.04 -0.20 -9.99
C ILE A 67 -1.00 -0.65 -11.10
N SER A 68 -1.11 -1.96 -11.29
CA SER A 68 -2.06 -2.57 -12.21
C SER A 68 -3.03 -3.43 -11.40
N PRO A 69 -4.18 -2.90 -10.97
CA PRO A 69 -5.16 -3.71 -10.26
C PRO A 69 -5.61 -4.84 -11.17
N ARG A 70 -5.67 -6.07 -10.65
CA ARG A 70 -5.88 -7.30 -11.45
C ARG A 70 -7.22 -7.38 -12.21
N ARG A 71 -8.05 -6.34 -12.20
CA ARG A 71 -9.43 -6.36 -12.72
C ARG A 71 -9.83 -5.21 -13.65
N HIS A 72 -8.95 -4.23 -13.94
CA HIS A 72 -9.31 -3.10 -14.80
C HIS A 72 -8.27 -2.86 -15.91
N PHE A 73 -8.49 -3.49 -17.07
CA PHE A 73 -7.85 -3.16 -18.36
C PHE A 73 -8.85 -2.46 -19.31
N THR A 74 -9.89 -1.82 -18.79
CA THR A 74 -10.90 -1.15 -19.62
C THR A 74 -10.54 0.32 -19.79
N GLU A 75 -9.80 0.61 -20.87
CA GLU A 75 -9.73 1.81 -21.73
C GLU A 75 -10.07 3.24 -21.23
N ILE A 76 -10.24 3.47 -19.94
CA ILE A 76 -10.33 4.81 -19.35
C ILE A 76 -8.96 5.08 -18.72
N LYS A 77 -8.45 6.29 -18.98
CA LYS A 77 -7.13 6.83 -18.63
C LYS A 77 -6.82 6.88 -17.12
N THR A 78 -7.34 5.97 -16.32
CA THR A 78 -7.11 5.92 -14.88
C THR A 78 -5.82 5.13 -14.63
N GLU A 79 -4.71 5.86 -14.58
CA GLU A 79 -3.43 5.32 -14.13
C GLU A 79 -3.33 5.41 -12.60
N TYR A 80 -2.83 4.36 -11.96
CA TYR A 80 -2.54 4.33 -10.53
C TYR A 80 -1.04 4.20 -10.29
N ARG A 81 -0.53 4.91 -9.30
CA ARG A 81 0.90 4.97 -8.99
C ARG A 81 1.12 4.86 -7.50
N CYS A 82 2.20 4.19 -7.11
CA CYS A 82 2.70 4.25 -5.75
C CYS A 82 3.99 5.09 -5.74
N PHE A 83 3.98 6.21 -5.02
CA PHE A 83 5.13 7.08 -4.86
C PHE A 83 5.99 6.65 -3.65
N ILE A 84 7.31 6.54 -3.87
CA ILE A 84 8.20 5.87 -2.90
C ILE A 84 9.03 6.85 -2.07
N ASP A 85 9.20 8.09 -2.52
CA ASP A 85 10.10 9.10 -1.92
C ASP A 85 9.41 10.46 -1.64
N THR A 86 8.07 10.46 -1.62
CA THR A 86 7.26 11.51 -0.97
C THR A 86 7.36 11.41 0.54
N ASP A 87 7.09 12.51 1.23
CA ASP A 87 7.06 12.58 2.70
C ASP A 87 5.73 12.06 3.30
N ASP A 88 4.80 11.62 2.44
CA ASP A 88 3.50 11.07 2.83
C ASP A 88 3.59 9.67 3.46
N PRO A 89 2.60 9.27 4.29
CA PRO A 89 2.49 7.93 4.83
C PRO A 89 2.54 6.86 3.73
N LYS A 90 3.41 5.85 3.92
CA LYS A 90 3.59 4.78 2.94
C LYS A 90 2.62 3.61 3.15
N PRO A 91 2.23 2.91 2.06
CA PRO A 91 2.52 3.26 0.67
C PRO A 91 1.62 4.42 0.18
N ASP A 92 2.24 5.38 -0.52
CA ASP A 92 1.56 6.58 -1.05
C ASP A 92 0.96 6.24 -2.42
N VAL A 93 -0.27 5.73 -2.39
CA VAL A 93 -1.04 5.32 -3.57
C VAL A 93 -1.84 6.50 -4.08
N ARG A 94 -1.68 6.81 -5.37
CA ARG A 94 -2.32 7.95 -6.04
C ARG A 94 -2.95 7.55 -7.36
N GLU A 95 -3.99 8.27 -7.73
CA GLU A 95 -4.66 8.17 -9.03
C GLU A 95 -4.49 9.45 -9.85
N TRP A 96 -4.55 9.33 -11.17
CA TRP A 96 -4.68 10.48 -12.05
C TRP A 96 -6.15 10.90 -12.17
N ASN A 97 -6.49 12.09 -11.66
CA ASN A 97 -7.87 12.60 -11.72
C ASN A 97 -8.17 13.42 -13.00
N GLY A 98 -7.21 13.55 -13.91
CA GLY A 98 -7.30 14.39 -15.12
C GLY A 98 -6.43 15.64 -15.07
N GLU A 99 -6.06 16.09 -13.88
CA GLU A 99 -5.28 17.32 -13.64
C GLU A 99 -4.02 17.05 -12.81
N THR A 100 -4.14 16.22 -11.77
CA THR A 100 -3.07 15.97 -10.81
C THR A 100 -3.07 14.54 -10.28
N TRP A 101 -2.02 14.18 -9.54
CA TRP A 101 -1.90 12.91 -8.81
C TRP A 101 -2.52 13.04 -7.42
N ALA A 102 -3.80 12.68 -7.33
CA ALA A 102 -4.57 12.75 -6.09
C ALA A 102 -4.32 11.52 -5.20
N PRO A 103 -4.15 11.67 -3.88
CA PRO A 103 -3.97 10.55 -2.97
C PRO A 103 -5.25 9.73 -2.85
N CYS A 104 -5.10 8.40 -2.92
CA CYS A 104 -6.19 7.48 -2.62
C CYS A 104 -6.37 7.36 -1.10
N THR A 105 -7.60 7.10 -0.67
CA THR A 105 -7.91 6.96 0.76
C THR A 105 -7.57 5.54 1.23
N ARG A 106 -6.68 5.42 2.21
CA ARG A 106 -6.38 4.13 2.85
C ARG A 106 -7.50 3.73 3.80
N GLN A 107 -8.08 2.56 3.57
CA GLN A 107 -9.11 1.93 4.39
C GLN A 107 -8.54 0.66 5.03
N SER A 108 -8.88 0.44 6.30
CA SER A 108 -8.67 -0.84 6.98
C SER A 108 -9.98 -1.62 6.94
N GLN A 109 -9.99 -2.87 6.47
CA GLN A 109 -11.11 -3.76 6.74
C GLN A 109 -11.01 -4.25 8.19
N ASP A 110 -11.95 -3.80 9.02
CA ASP A 110 -12.24 -4.35 10.34
C ASP A 110 -13.02 -5.68 10.23
#